data_AF-A0AA42TXF5-F1
#
_entry.id   AF-A0AA42TXF5-F1
#
_cell.length_a   1.000
_cell.length_b   1.000
_cell.length_c   1.000
_cell.angle_alpha   90.00
_cell.angle_beta   90.00
_cell.angle_gamma   90.00
#
_symmetry.space_group_name_H-M   'P 1'
#
loop_
_entity.id
_entity.type
_entity.pdbx_description
1 polymer ?
#
loop_
_entity_poly.entity_id
_entity_poly.type
_entity_poly.pdbx_seq_one_letter_code
_entity_poly.pdbx_strand_id
1 'polypeptide(L)'
;MSVAAVLVAGLITGCGTAPKQYDVERSRLVNQSYETVWSGLISYLAERNIPLKSFAKDSGVIFAEAVTFDEGQADCGSPGLLKPIARYASINILVRPQGSAQKVTVNSRFVETRFNSLDYSSTRVECNSKGVVEERILSALGPGAPSPTKWQAVPTREPSSQPAAAQGASKEQQLQELQNTPGLSYEEYQRRYQLIMGQ
;
A
#
# COMPACT_ATOMS: atom_id res chain seq x y z
N MET A 1 68.17 22.87 18.88
CA MET A 1 67.40 21.73 19.43
C MET A 1 66.05 21.74 18.75
N SER A 2 65.86 20.91 17.73
CA SER A 2 64.62 20.87 16.93
C SER A 2 63.73 19.74 17.44
N VAL A 3 62.54 20.08 17.92
CA VAL A 3 61.51 19.07 18.25
C VAL A 3 60.62 18.92 17.02
N ALA A 4 60.72 17.78 16.35
CA ALA A 4 59.83 17.40 15.26
C ALA A 4 58.54 16.84 15.85
N ALA A 5 57.44 17.60 15.75
CA ALA A 5 56.11 17.12 16.07
C ALA A 5 55.56 16.32 14.87
N VAL A 6 55.54 14.99 15.00
CA VAL A 6 54.87 14.09 14.06
C VAL A 6 53.37 14.15 14.36
N LEU A 7 52.63 14.95 13.59
CA LEU A 7 51.16 14.94 13.58
C LEU A 7 50.70 13.69 12.83
N VAL A 8 50.30 12.67 13.60
CA VAL A 8 49.60 11.50 13.09
C VAL A 8 48.19 11.93 12.69
N ALA A 9 47.95 12.12 11.39
CA ALA A 9 46.63 12.33 10.84
C ALA A 9 45.88 10.98 10.84
N GLY A 10 45.03 10.77 11.85
CA GLY A 10 44.13 9.62 11.92
C GLY A 10 43.09 9.67 10.80
N LEU A 11 43.06 8.64 9.95
CA LEU A 11 42.01 8.43 8.96
C LEU A 11 40.71 8.08 9.69
N ILE A 12 39.80 9.05 9.80
CA ILE A 12 38.43 8.82 10.29
C ILE A 12 37.67 8.07 9.19
N THR A 13 37.74 6.74 9.20
CA THR A 13 36.95 5.88 8.30
C THR A 13 35.51 5.78 8.81
N GLY A 14 34.72 6.83 8.57
CA GLY A 14 33.33 6.90 9.01
C GLY A 14 32.35 7.56 8.03
N CYS A 15 32.81 7.96 6.84
CA CYS A 15 31.93 8.63 5.86
C CYS A 15 30.88 7.66 5.31
N GLY A 16 29.60 7.99 5.52
CA GLY A 16 28.50 7.39 4.77
C GLY A 16 28.63 7.70 3.28
N THR A 17 27.99 6.91 2.43
CA THR A 17 27.93 7.14 0.98
C THR A 17 26.51 7.49 0.55
N ALA A 18 26.40 8.27 -0.53
CA ALA A 18 25.12 8.55 -1.16
C ALA A 18 24.60 7.30 -1.93
N PRO A 19 23.26 7.14 -2.06
CA PRO A 19 22.64 6.19 -2.97
C PRO A 19 23.19 6.27 -4.39
N LYS A 20 23.45 5.13 -5.04
CA LYS A 20 23.78 5.10 -6.47
C LYS A 20 22.53 5.34 -7.31
N GLN A 21 22.73 5.86 -8.52
CA GLN A 21 21.67 5.99 -9.51
C GLN A 21 21.54 4.68 -10.30
N TYR A 22 20.30 4.32 -10.63
CA TYR A 22 19.97 3.13 -11.41
C TYR A 22 19.04 3.52 -12.55
N ASP A 23 19.26 2.91 -13.71
CA ASP A 23 18.30 2.98 -14.81
C ASP A 23 17.16 1.99 -14.52
N VAL A 24 15.93 2.49 -14.48
CA VAL A 24 14.76 1.74 -14.04
C VAL A 24 13.64 1.93 -15.04
N GLU A 25 13.18 0.83 -15.63
CA GLU A 25 11.95 0.81 -16.43
C GLU A 25 10.75 1.06 -15.51
N ARG A 26 10.22 2.28 -15.55
CA ARG A 26 9.05 2.67 -14.76
C ARG A 26 7.74 2.58 -15.53
N SER A 27 7.78 2.32 -16.83
CA SER A 27 6.56 2.30 -17.62
C SER A 27 6.59 1.28 -18.74
N ARG A 28 5.48 0.58 -18.93
CA ARG A 28 5.30 -0.44 -19.96
C ARG A 28 3.97 -0.25 -20.68
N LEU A 29 3.95 -0.55 -21.97
CA LEU A 29 2.71 -0.71 -22.73
C LEU A 29 2.20 -2.13 -22.58
N VAL A 30 0.96 -2.26 -22.14
CA VAL A 30 0.28 -3.53 -21.92
C VAL A 30 -0.85 -3.65 -22.92
N ASN A 31 -0.79 -4.65 -23.79
CA ASN A 31 -1.79 -4.92 -24.82
C ASN A 31 -3.00 -5.68 -24.25
N GLN A 32 -3.65 -5.08 -23.26
CA GLN A 32 -4.85 -5.61 -22.60
C GLN A 32 -5.88 -4.48 -22.40
N SER A 33 -7.12 -4.85 -22.10
CA SER A 33 -8.14 -3.85 -21.78
C SER A 33 -7.82 -3.14 -20.46
N TYR A 34 -8.33 -1.92 -20.30
CA TYR A 34 -8.21 -1.18 -19.05
C TYR A 34 -8.70 -1.98 -17.84
N GLU A 35 -9.85 -2.65 -17.98
CA GLU A 35 -10.45 -3.46 -16.92
C GLU A 35 -9.56 -4.62 -16.49
N THR A 36 -8.94 -5.33 -17.44
CA THR A 36 -8.04 -6.44 -17.12
C THR A 36 -6.78 -5.94 -16.43
N VAL A 37 -6.19 -4.85 -16.91
CA VAL A 37 -5.00 -4.23 -16.28
C VAL A 37 -5.32 -3.76 -14.87
N TRP A 38 -6.43 -3.04 -14.69
CA TRP A 38 -6.84 -2.49 -13.40
C TRP A 38 -7.08 -3.59 -12.37
N SER A 39 -7.89 -4.60 -12.70
CA SER A 39 -8.18 -5.71 -11.79
C SER A 39 -6.95 -6.59 -11.52
N GLY A 40 -6.06 -6.77 -12.50
CA GLY A 40 -4.77 -7.44 -12.31
C GLY A 40 -3.87 -6.71 -11.30
N LEU A 41 -3.78 -5.37 -11.40
CA LEU A 41 -3.03 -4.54 -10.44
C LEU A 41 -3.58 -4.67 -9.01
N ILE A 42 -4.91 -4.56 -8.86
CA ILE A 42 -5.55 -4.70 -7.54
C ILE A 42 -5.31 -6.10 -6.96
N SER A 43 -5.45 -7.15 -7.78
CA SER A 43 -5.23 -8.52 -7.34
C SER A 43 -3.77 -8.76 -6.93
N TYR A 44 -2.82 -8.29 -7.74
CA TYR A 44 -1.38 -8.39 -7.43
C TYR A 44 -1.02 -7.75 -6.08
N LEU A 45 -1.56 -6.55 -5.80
CA LEU A 45 -1.31 -5.85 -4.55
C LEU A 45 -1.95 -6.59 -3.36
N ALA A 46 -3.19 -7.06 -3.52
CA ALA A 46 -3.92 -7.79 -2.49
C ALA A 46 -3.27 -9.14 -2.15
N GLU A 47 -2.90 -9.95 -3.14
CA GLU A 47 -2.26 -11.26 -2.95
C GLU A 47 -0.93 -11.18 -2.20
N ARG A 48 -0.25 -10.03 -2.33
CA ARG A 48 1.05 -9.76 -1.67
C ARG A 48 0.91 -9.02 -0.36
N ASN A 49 -0.32 -8.83 0.13
CA ASN A 49 -0.62 -8.07 1.34
C ASN A 49 0.04 -6.67 1.30
N ILE A 50 -0.02 -5.99 0.15
CA ILE A 50 0.44 -4.61 0.01
C ILE A 50 -0.75 -3.69 0.29
N PRO A 51 -0.73 -2.91 1.40
CA PRO A 51 -1.78 -1.96 1.73
C PRO A 51 -2.12 -0.99 0.60
N LEU A 52 -3.38 -1.02 0.15
CA LEU A 52 -3.96 0.01 -0.71
C LEU A 52 -4.36 1.21 0.14
N LYS A 53 -3.73 2.35 -0.09
CA LYS A 53 -4.03 3.59 0.66
C LYS A 53 -5.19 4.35 0.03
N SER A 54 -5.17 4.49 -1.28
CA SER A 54 -6.25 5.10 -2.06
C SER A 54 -6.14 4.68 -3.52
N PHE A 55 -7.28 4.66 -4.21
CA PHE A 55 -7.32 4.41 -5.64
C PHE A 55 -8.52 5.11 -6.25
N ALA A 56 -8.40 5.52 -7.51
CA ALA A 56 -9.45 6.16 -8.27
C ALA A 56 -9.48 5.56 -9.67
N LYS A 57 -10.43 4.64 -9.88
CA LYS A 57 -10.56 3.88 -11.13
C LYS A 57 -10.78 4.79 -12.33
N ASP A 58 -11.54 5.87 -12.18
CA ASP A 58 -11.83 6.77 -13.30
C ASP A 58 -10.60 7.59 -13.72
N SER A 59 -9.68 7.86 -12.79
CA SER A 59 -8.46 8.62 -13.07
C SER A 59 -7.24 7.75 -13.37
N GLY A 60 -7.34 6.44 -13.18
CA GLY A 60 -6.26 5.49 -13.41
C GLY A 60 -5.18 5.47 -12.34
N VAL A 61 -5.46 5.99 -11.13
CA VAL A 61 -4.45 6.17 -10.08
C VAL A 61 -4.63 5.16 -8.95
N ILE A 62 -3.54 4.52 -8.53
CA ILE A 62 -3.46 3.68 -7.34
C ILE A 62 -2.28 4.12 -6.48
N PHE A 63 -2.54 4.42 -5.21
CA PHE A 63 -1.53 4.66 -4.18
C PHE A 63 -1.51 3.48 -3.21
N ALA A 64 -0.34 2.88 -3.07
CA ALA A 64 -0.09 1.76 -2.17
C ALA A 64 1.11 2.06 -1.27
N GLU A 65 1.13 1.46 -0.09
CA GLU A 65 2.27 1.54 0.84
C GLU A 65 2.81 0.13 1.07
N ALA A 66 4.12 -0.05 0.97
CA ALA A 66 4.78 -1.26 1.42
C ALA A 66 5.51 -0.95 2.73
N VAL A 67 5.19 -1.73 3.76
CA VAL A 67 5.61 -1.42 5.14
C VAL A 67 7.14 -1.52 5.30
N THR A 68 7.81 -2.41 4.55
CA THR A 68 9.25 -2.61 4.63
C THR A 68 9.86 -2.94 3.27
N PHE A 69 11.15 -2.65 3.08
CA PHE A 69 11.92 -3.07 1.91
C PHE A 69 13.32 -3.56 2.30
N ASP A 70 13.93 -4.37 1.44
CA ASP A 70 15.28 -4.89 1.59
C ASP A 70 16.31 -4.18 0.67
N GLU A 71 17.60 -4.47 0.89
CA GLU A 71 18.70 -3.87 0.12
C GLU A 71 18.73 -4.29 -1.35
N GLY A 72 18.06 -5.37 -1.72
CA GLY A 72 17.87 -5.77 -3.11
C GLY A 72 16.86 -4.88 -3.85
N GLN A 73 15.95 -4.23 -3.13
CA GLN A 73 14.89 -3.39 -3.72
C GLN A 73 15.30 -1.93 -3.90
N ALA A 74 16.09 -1.39 -2.97
CA ALA A 74 16.56 0.00 -3.01
C ALA A 74 17.99 0.15 -2.48
N ASP A 75 18.71 1.14 -3.01
CA ASP A 75 20.02 1.56 -2.54
C ASP A 75 19.88 2.82 -1.69
N CYS A 76 20.25 2.74 -0.41
CA CYS A 76 20.27 3.87 0.51
C CYS A 76 21.67 4.47 0.70
N GLY A 77 22.69 3.96 0.00
CA GLY A 77 24.09 4.21 0.29
C GLY A 77 24.52 3.60 1.63
N SER A 78 25.76 3.82 2.04
CA SER A 78 26.26 3.33 3.32
C SER A 78 25.85 4.26 4.47
N PRO A 79 25.49 3.72 5.64
CA PRO A 79 25.03 4.52 6.75
C PRO A 79 26.18 5.17 7.56
N GLY A 80 27.44 4.84 7.25
CA GLY A 80 28.59 5.30 8.02
C GLY A 80 28.48 4.88 9.49
N LEU A 81 28.57 5.84 10.41
CA LEU A 81 28.38 5.62 11.85
C LEU A 81 26.91 5.57 12.29
N LEU A 82 25.97 5.91 11.40
CA LEU A 82 24.54 5.86 11.71
C LEU A 82 24.02 4.42 11.61
N LYS A 83 22.95 4.11 12.36
CA LYS A 83 22.33 2.78 12.36
C LYS A 83 20.96 2.84 11.67
N PRO A 84 20.71 2.08 10.59
CA PRO A 84 19.37 1.93 10.04
C PRO A 84 18.43 1.31 11.09
N ILE A 85 17.30 1.96 11.36
CA ILE A 85 16.31 1.51 12.35
C ILE A 85 14.91 1.28 11.76
N ALA A 86 14.63 1.83 10.58
CA ALA A 86 13.36 1.62 9.89
C ALA A 86 13.51 1.83 8.39
N ARG A 87 12.70 1.12 7.60
CA ARG A 87 12.67 1.22 6.13
C ARG A 87 11.22 1.14 5.68
N TYR A 88 10.79 2.08 4.84
CA TYR A 88 9.42 2.16 4.32
C TYR A 88 9.43 2.46 2.83
N ALA A 89 8.46 1.90 2.10
CA ALA A 89 8.27 2.22 0.68
C ALA A 89 6.83 2.64 0.38
N SER A 90 6.66 3.54 -0.57
CA SER A 90 5.35 3.87 -1.13
C SER A 90 5.40 3.75 -2.64
N ILE A 91 4.25 3.39 -3.22
CA ILE A 91 4.11 3.08 -4.64
C ILE A 91 2.93 3.89 -5.18
N ASN A 92 3.16 4.53 -6.33
CA ASN A 92 2.15 5.22 -7.12
C ASN A 92 2.10 4.58 -8.51
N ILE A 93 0.93 4.04 -8.85
CA ILE A 93 0.68 3.40 -10.13
C ILE A 93 -0.31 4.26 -10.91
N LEU A 94 0.04 4.53 -12.17
CA LEU A 94 -0.78 5.29 -13.10
C LEU A 94 -1.06 4.44 -14.34
N VAL A 95 -2.34 4.27 -14.67
CA VAL A 95 -2.80 3.60 -15.89
C VAL A 95 -3.40 4.64 -16.82
N ARG A 96 -2.89 4.73 -18.04
CA ARG A 96 -3.41 5.63 -19.08
C ARG A 96 -3.69 4.87 -20.37
N PRO A 97 -4.79 5.17 -21.07
CA PRO A 97 -5.00 4.63 -22.41
C PRO A 97 -3.94 5.18 -23.37
N GLN A 98 -3.41 4.31 -24.23
CA GLN A 98 -2.52 4.66 -25.33
C GLN A 98 -2.88 3.81 -26.56
N GLY A 99 -3.80 4.32 -27.38
CA GLY A 99 -4.38 3.55 -28.49
C GLY A 99 -5.23 2.39 -27.96
N SER A 100 -5.00 1.17 -28.45
CA SER A 100 -5.63 -0.05 -27.96
C SER A 100 -4.95 -0.67 -26.73
N ALA A 101 -3.78 -0.13 -26.33
CA ALA A 101 -3.00 -0.60 -25.19
C ALA A 101 -3.18 0.33 -23.97
N GLN A 102 -2.75 -0.14 -22.80
CA GLN A 102 -2.65 0.68 -21.60
C GLN A 102 -1.18 0.95 -21.29
N LYS A 103 -0.82 2.22 -21.14
CA LYS A 103 0.47 2.61 -20.54
C LYS A 103 0.33 2.55 -19.03
N VAL A 104 1.07 1.64 -18.42
CA VAL A 104 1.16 1.51 -16.96
C VAL A 104 2.48 2.11 -16.52
N THR A 105 2.44 3.06 -15.59
CA THR A 105 3.60 3.68 -14.98
C THR A 105 3.62 3.38 -13.49
N VAL A 106 4.75 2.87 -12.97
CA VAL A 106 4.97 2.56 -11.57
C VAL A 106 6.10 3.44 -11.05
N ASN A 107 5.78 4.28 -10.05
CA ASN A 107 6.76 5.07 -9.33
C ASN A 107 6.83 4.57 -7.90
N SER A 108 8.04 4.34 -7.41
CA SER A 108 8.28 3.98 -6.01
C SER A 108 9.08 5.08 -5.31
N ARG A 109 8.86 5.21 -4.01
CA ARG A 109 9.67 6.02 -3.11
C ARG A 109 10.11 5.15 -1.95
N PHE A 110 11.41 5.17 -1.64
CA PHE A 110 12.00 4.38 -0.57
C PHE A 110 12.66 5.32 0.44
N VAL A 111 12.38 5.10 1.72
CA VAL A 111 12.92 5.93 2.81
C VAL A 111 13.50 5.04 3.89
N GLU A 112 14.77 5.27 4.22
CA GLU A 112 15.45 4.66 5.37
C GLU A 112 15.56 5.69 6.51
N THR A 113 15.17 5.31 7.71
CA THR A 113 15.41 6.09 8.93
C THR A 113 16.67 5.56 9.60
N ARG A 114 17.61 6.47 9.84
CA ARG A 114 18.90 6.20 10.49
C ARG A 114 18.95 6.88 11.84
N PHE A 115 19.52 6.21 12.82
CA PHE A 115 19.69 6.68 14.18
C PHE A 115 21.17 6.98 14.45
N ASN A 116 21.43 8.15 15.02
CA ASN A 116 22.75 8.54 15.48
C ASN A 116 22.87 8.20 16.98
N SER A 117 23.78 7.30 17.34
CA SER A 117 23.96 6.89 18.74
C SER A 117 24.70 7.94 19.59
N LEU A 118 25.31 8.97 18.99
CA LEU A 118 26.05 10.00 19.71
C LEU A 118 25.15 11.10 20.26
N ASP A 119 24.14 11.52 19.48
CA ASP A 119 23.24 12.62 19.82
C ASP A 119 21.76 12.19 19.92
N TYR A 120 21.49 10.89 19.77
CA TYR A 120 20.16 10.28 19.80
C TYR A 120 19.18 10.83 18.75
N SER A 121 19.68 11.51 17.72
CA SER A 121 18.86 12.02 16.62
C SER A 121 18.53 10.94 15.61
N SER A 122 17.43 11.16 14.85
CA SER A 122 17.06 10.33 13.71
C SER A 122 17.02 11.15 12.43
N THR A 123 17.54 10.60 11.34
CA THR A 123 17.53 11.24 10.01
C THR A 123 16.86 10.31 9.00
N ARG A 124 16.09 10.89 8.08
CA ARG A 124 15.51 10.16 6.93
C ARG A 124 16.39 10.34 5.70
N VAL A 125 16.67 9.24 5.03
CA VAL A 125 17.44 9.18 3.79
C VAL A 125 16.53 8.64 2.69
N GLU A 126 16.42 9.38 1.59
CA GLU A 126 15.77 8.88 0.38
C GLU A 126 16.69 7.86 -0.28
N CYS A 127 16.15 6.69 -0.60
CA CYS A 127 16.86 5.61 -1.27
C CYS A 127 16.45 5.55 -2.73
N ASN A 128 17.37 5.16 -3.60
CA ASN A 128 17.11 5.01 -5.02
C ASN A 128 16.61 3.60 -5.33
N SER A 129 15.52 3.51 -6.09
CA SER A 129 14.99 2.23 -6.56
C SER A 129 16.01 1.49 -7.43
N LYS A 130 16.11 0.17 -7.25
CA LYS A 130 16.84 -0.73 -8.15
C LYS A 130 15.97 -1.29 -9.28
N GLY A 131 14.69 -0.90 -9.34
CA GLY A 131 13.73 -1.35 -10.34
C GLY A 131 13.07 -2.69 -10.04
N VAL A 132 13.42 -3.37 -8.95
CA VAL A 132 12.89 -4.71 -8.62
C VAL A 132 11.39 -4.66 -8.31
N VAL A 133 10.92 -3.60 -7.64
CA VAL A 133 9.50 -3.46 -7.30
C VAL A 133 8.67 -3.12 -8.53
N GLU A 134 9.16 -2.17 -9.32
CA GLU A 134 8.56 -1.72 -10.58
C GLU A 134 8.47 -2.86 -11.58
N GLU A 135 9.57 -3.59 -11.79
CA GLU A 135 9.58 -4.72 -12.71
C GLU A 135 8.57 -5.77 -12.25
N ARG A 136 8.57 -6.20 -10.98
CA ARG A 136 7.63 -7.23 -10.51
C ARG A 136 6.17 -6.85 -10.71
N ILE A 137 5.81 -5.57 -10.52
CA ILE A 137 4.45 -5.08 -10.78
C ILE A 137 4.15 -5.10 -12.28
N LEU A 138 5.09 -4.63 -13.11
CA LEU A 138 4.91 -4.58 -14.56
C LEU A 138 4.91 -5.98 -15.21
N SER A 139 5.72 -6.92 -14.74
CA SER A 139 5.74 -8.30 -15.24
C SER A 139 4.45 -9.04 -14.87
N ALA A 140 3.82 -8.72 -13.75
CA ALA A 140 2.55 -9.32 -13.34
C ALA A 140 1.38 -8.99 -14.30
N LEU A 141 1.56 -8.05 -15.22
CA LEU A 141 0.59 -7.66 -16.24
C LEU A 141 0.94 -8.23 -17.63
N GLY A 142 1.99 -9.04 -17.75
CA GLY A 142 2.44 -9.65 -18.99
C GLY A 142 1.57 -10.82 -19.49
N PRO A 143 1.87 -11.37 -20.69
CA PRO A 143 1.18 -12.55 -21.21
C PRO A 143 1.38 -13.74 -20.25
N GLY A 144 0.27 -14.28 -19.73
CA GLY A 144 0.29 -15.33 -18.70
C GLY A 144 -0.01 -14.84 -17.28
N ALA A 145 -0.26 -13.53 -17.09
CA ALA A 145 -0.87 -13.02 -15.87
C ALA A 145 -2.17 -13.79 -15.57
N PRO A 146 -2.42 -14.23 -14.32
CA PRO A 146 -3.68 -14.86 -13.99
C PRO A 146 -4.80 -13.91 -14.40
N SER A 147 -5.69 -14.40 -15.27
CA SER A 147 -6.90 -13.66 -15.57
C SER A 147 -7.62 -13.46 -14.24
N PRO A 148 -8.00 -12.23 -13.87
CA PRO A 148 -8.75 -12.00 -12.65
C PRO A 148 -10.01 -12.87 -12.76
N THR A 149 -10.09 -13.91 -11.92
CA THR A 149 -11.31 -14.67 -11.69
C THR A 149 -12.38 -13.63 -11.43
N LYS A 150 -13.28 -13.42 -12.41
CA LYS A 150 -14.23 -12.30 -12.48
C LYS A 150 -14.49 -11.71 -11.10
N TRP A 151 -13.80 -10.61 -10.77
CA TRP A 151 -14.22 -9.77 -9.67
C TRP A 151 -15.57 -9.22 -10.08
N GLN A 152 -16.63 -9.93 -9.68
CA GLN A 152 -17.96 -9.38 -9.69
C GLN A 152 -17.85 -8.18 -8.77
N ALA A 153 -17.92 -6.98 -9.35
CA ALA A 153 -18.13 -5.78 -8.57
C ALA A 153 -19.24 -6.11 -7.58
N VAL A 154 -19.01 -5.90 -6.28
CA VAL A 154 -20.11 -5.82 -5.33
C VAL A 154 -21.11 -4.87 -6.00
N PRO A 155 -22.35 -5.29 -6.29
CA PRO A 155 -23.26 -4.48 -7.07
C PRO A 155 -23.30 -3.11 -6.42
N THR A 156 -22.81 -2.09 -7.13
CA THR A 156 -23.15 -0.70 -6.82
C THR A 156 -24.66 -0.72 -6.79
N ARG A 157 -25.24 -0.53 -5.60
CA ARG A 157 -26.68 -0.47 -5.44
C ARG A 157 -27.12 0.78 -6.20
N GLU A 158 -27.38 0.62 -7.50
CA GLU A 158 -28.21 1.57 -8.23
C GLU A 158 -29.48 1.72 -7.41
N PRO A 159 -30.02 2.95 -7.26
CA PRO A 159 -31.29 3.13 -6.59
C PRO A 159 -32.33 2.41 -7.42
N SER A 160 -32.65 1.18 -7.00
CA SER A 160 -33.64 0.34 -7.64
C SER A 160 -34.96 1.09 -7.63
N SER A 161 -35.41 1.50 -8.82
CA SER A 161 -36.78 1.89 -9.11
C SER A 161 -37.68 0.65 -9.08
N GLN A 162 -37.72 -0.02 -7.93
CA GLN A 162 -38.69 -1.06 -7.61
C GLN A 162 -39.42 -0.62 -6.34
N PRO A 163 -40.76 -0.64 -6.32
CA PRO A 163 -41.51 -0.26 -5.13
C PRO A 163 -41.12 -1.18 -3.98
N ALA A 164 -40.76 -0.57 -2.85
CA ALA A 164 -40.38 -1.23 -1.63
C ALA A 164 -41.45 -2.25 -1.22
N ALA A 165 -41.17 -3.54 -1.44
CA ALA A 165 -41.84 -4.58 -0.69
C ALA A 165 -41.33 -4.50 0.74
N ALA A 166 -42.17 -3.97 1.64
CA ALA A 166 -41.93 -3.95 3.07
C ALA A 166 -41.78 -5.39 3.58
N GLN A 167 -40.54 -5.83 3.78
CA GLN A 167 -40.24 -6.97 4.64
C GLN A 167 -39.85 -6.42 6.00
N GLY A 168 -40.86 -5.97 6.76
CA GLY A 168 -40.72 -5.83 8.20
C GLY A 168 -40.83 -7.23 8.80
N ALA A 169 -39.79 -7.72 9.47
CA ALA A 169 -39.96 -8.81 10.43
C ALA A 169 -41.09 -8.39 11.39
N SER A 170 -42.05 -9.28 11.65
CA SER A 170 -43.16 -8.93 12.55
C SER A 170 -42.59 -8.58 13.93
N LYS A 171 -43.25 -7.69 14.69
CA LYS A 171 -42.80 -7.29 16.04
C LYS A 171 -42.49 -8.51 16.92
N GLU A 172 -43.25 -9.59 16.75
CA GLU A 172 -43.08 -10.86 17.44
C GLU A 172 -41.75 -11.55 17.09
N GLN A 173 -41.34 -11.53 15.82
CA GLN A 173 -40.05 -12.09 15.39
C GLN A 173 -38.87 -11.31 15.98
N GLN A 174 -38.97 -9.98 16.01
CA GLN A 174 -37.94 -9.10 16.59
C GLN A 174 -37.83 -9.25 18.11
N LEU A 175 -38.97 -9.46 18.79
CA LEU A 175 -39.01 -9.78 20.23
C LEU A 175 -38.37 -11.14 20.53
N GLN A 176 -38.63 -12.14 19.69
CA GLN A 176 -38.10 -13.48 19.87
C GLN A 176 -36.58 -13.53 19.65
N GLU A 177 -36.05 -12.75 18.71
CA GLU A 177 -34.61 -12.58 18.50
C GLU A 177 -33.93 -11.85 19.66
N LEU A 178 -34.58 -10.81 20.22
CA LEU A 178 -34.09 -10.10 21.40
C LEU A 178 -33.99 -11.01 22.63
N GLN A 179 -34.96 -11.90 22.84
CA GLN A 179 -34.97 -12.86 23.95
C GLN A 179 -33.92 -13.97 23.78
N ASN A 180 -33.63 -14.38 22.55
CA ASN A 180 -32.69 -15.46 22.25
C ASN A 180 -31.23 -15.00 22.16
N THR A 181 -30.95 -13.71 22.36
CA THR A 181 -29.58 -13.19 22.27
C THR A 181 -28.88 -13.29 23.64
N PRO A 182 -27.87 -14.16 23.81
CA PRO A 182 -27.17 -14.31 25.09
C PRO A 182 -26.23 -13.12 25.35
N GLY A 183 -26.14 -12.69 26.61
CA GLY A 183 -25.15 -11.70 27.05
C GLY A 183 -25.52 -10.23 26.84
N LEU A 184 -26.78 -9.90 26.51
CA LEU A 184 -27.23 -8.50 26.53
C LEU A 184 -27.21 -7.94 27.95
N SER A 185 -26.69 -6.72 28.08
CA SER A 185 -26.91 -5.91 29.27
C SER A 185 -28.39 -5.51 29.36
N TYR A 186 -28.89 -5.29 30.57
CA TYR A 186 -30.28 -4.92 30.81
C TYR A 186 -30.68 -3.60 30.10
N GLU A 187 -29.78 -2.63 30.09
CA GLU A 187 -30.01 -1.34 29.42
C GLU A 187 -30.15 -1.49 27.90
N GLU A 188 -29.32 -2.35 27.30
CA GLU A 188 -29.36 -2.57 25.85
C GLU A 188 -30.57 -3.40 25.43
N TYR A 189 -31.01 -4.33 26.28
CA TYR A 189 -32.28 -5.04 26.12
C TYR A 189 -33.46 -4.06 26.12
N GLN A 190 -33.55 -3.16 27.10
CA GLN A 190 -34.64 -2.19 27.19
C GLN A 190 -34.68 -1.23 25.99
N ARG A 191 -33.52 -0.75 25.55
CA ARG A 191 -33.42 0.13 24.36
C ARG A 191 -33.96 -0.54 23.11
N ARG A 192 -33.58 -1.81 22.87
CA ARG A 192 -34.05 -2.58 21.70
C ARG A 192 -35.54 -2.91 21.82
N TYR A 193 -36.02 -3.23 23.01
CA TYR A 193 -37.44 -3.45 23.27
C TYR A 193 -38.29 -2.22 22.97
N GLN A 194 -37.87 -1.02 23.40
CA GLN A 194 -38.58 0.23 23.11
C GLN A 194 -38.65 0.53 21.61
N LEU A 195 -37.54 0.32 20.89
CA LEU A 195 -37.50 0.47 19.44
C LEU A 195 -38.47 -0.47 18.71
N ILE A 196 -38.63 -1.71 19.19
CA ILE A 196 -39.57 -2.68 18.61
C ILE A 196 -41.03 -2.31 18.96
N MET A 197 -41.26 -1.81 20.18
CA MET A 197 -42.60 -1.41 20.64
C MET A 197 -43.06 -0.05 20.09
N GLY A 198 -42.13 0.77 19.60
CA GLY A 198 -42.41 2.11 19.05
C GLY A 198 -42.65 3.15 20.13
N GLN A 199 -41.93 3.04 21.26
CA GLN A 199 -41.98 3.97 22.40
C GLN A 199 -40.73 4.85 22.47
#